data_AF-A0A7K2NTV6-F1
#
_entry.id   AF-A0A7K2NTV6-F1
#
_cell.length_a   1.000
_cell.length_b   1.000
_cell.length_c   1.000
_cell.angle_alpha   90.00
_cell.angle_beta   90.00
_cell.angle_gamma   90.00
#
_symmetry.space_group_name_H-M   'P 1'
#
loop_
_entity.id
_entity.type
_entity.pdbx_description
1 polymer ?
#
loop_
_entity_poly.entity_id
_entity_poly.type
_entity_poly.pdbx_seq_one_letter_code
_entity_poly.pdbx_strand_id
1 'polypeptide(L)'
;MSGASASPHGFATVRGRERGYRPEQVEACVAALSEERDAAWERAARLTVLAREMEEDLGDLEEVVAQLTSQDYEVLGERARELFRLGEEEAAAVRERARGAARELVEEARAYADGVREAA
;
A
#
# COMPACT_ATOMS: atom_id res chain seq x y z
N MET A 1 49.91 0.48 -19.98
CA MET A 1 48.50 0.07 -19.96
C MET A 1 48.13 -0.17 -18.50
N SER A 2 47.69 0.87 -17.78
CA SER A 2 47.40 0.77 -16.33
C SER A 2 45.97 0.30 -16.12
N GLY A 3 45.82 -0.86 -15.46
CA GLY A 3 44.53 -1.39 -15.06
C GLY A 3 43.85 -0.47 -14.07
N ALA A 4 42.69 0.07 -14.47
CA ALA A 4 41.72 0.61 -13.53
C ALA A 4 41.20 -0.58 -12.71
N SER A 5 41.34 -0.52 -11.38
CA SER A 5 40.56 -1.38 -10.49
C SER A 5 39.09 -1.00 -10.74
N ALA A 6 38.36 -1.89 -11.40
CA ALA A 6 36.94 -1.74 -11.62
C ALA A 6 36.24 -2.04 -10.29
N SER A 7 35.45 -1.08 -9.81
CA SER A 7 34.55 -1.30 -8.68
C SER A 7 33.67 -2.54 -8.94
N PRO A 8 33.26 -3.31 -7.90
CA PRO A 8 32.33 -4.44 -8.06
C PRO A 8 31.02 -4.05 -8.76
N HIS A 9 30.67 -2.77 -8.72
CA HIS A 9 29.48 -2.18 -9.34
C HIS A 9 29.75 -1.57 -10.73
N GLY A 10 30.92 -1.80 -11.33
CA GLY A 10 31.24 -1.43 -12.71
C GLY A 10 31.62 0.03 -12.93
N PHE A 11 31.87 0.81 -11.87
CA PHE A 11 32.30 2.20 -12.00
C PHE A 11 33.73 2.31 -12.56
N ALA A 12 33.89 3.10 -13.62
CA ALA A 12 35.18 3.43 -14.20
C ALA A 12 35.81 4.64 -13.50
N THR A 13 37.11 4.58 -13.21
CA THR A 13 37.88 5.73 -12.67
C THR A 13 38.69 6.41 -13.78
N VAL A 14 38.61 7.74 -13.87
CA VAL A 14 39.35 8.54 -14.86
C VAL A 14 40.52 9.27 -14.16
N ARG A 15 41.70 9.27 -14.79
CA ARG A 15 42.88 9.97 -14.26
C ARG A 15 42.74 11.49 -14.40
N GLY A 16 42.46 12.18 -13.30
CA GLY A 16 42.46 13.63 -13.15
C GLY A 16 41.96 13.99 -11.75
N ARG A 17 42.88 14.32 -10.83
CA ARG A 17 42.66 14.32 -9.36
C ARG A 17 41.67 15.38 -8.82
N GLU A 18 41.05 16.19 -9.68
CA GLU A 18 40.27 17.36 -9.25
C GLU A 18 38.78 17.32 -9.61
N ARG A 19 38.30 16.28 -10.33
CA ARG A 19 36.86 16.14 -10.65
C ARG A 19 36.42 14.68 -10.54
N GLY A 20 35.63 14.37 -9.51
CA GLY A 20 35.01 13.05 -9.31
C GLY A 20 34.63 12.77 -7.86
N TYR A 21 33.64 11.90 -7.66
CA TYR A 21 33.27 11.40 -6.33
C TYR A 21 34.36 10.47 -5.78
N ARG A 22 34.47 10.37 -4.45
CA ARG A 22 35.39 9.41 -3.82
C ARG A 22 34.85 7.99 -4.02
N PRO A 23 35.61 7.06 -4.62
CA PRO A 23 35.13 5.70 -4.92
C PRO A 23 34.54 4.98 -3.71
N GLU A 24 35.24 5.01 -2.57
CA GLU A 24 34.78 4.42 -1.31
C GLU A 24 33.40 4.92 -0.86
N GLN A 25 33.11 6.21 -1.08
CA GLN A 25 31.80 6.80 -0.75
C GLN A 25 30.71 6.35 -1.72
N VAL A 26 31.05 6.21 -2.99
CA VAL A 26 30.12 5.70 -4.02
C VAL A 26 29.79 4.24 -3.74
N GLU A 27 30.79 3.43 -3.40
CA GLU A 27 30.61 2.02 -3.09
C GLU A 27 29.75 1.82 -1.84
N ALA A 28 30.04 2.55 -0.75
CA ALA A 28 29.22 2.49 0.46
C ALA A 28 27.77 2.92 0.21
N CYS A 29 27.56 3.97 -0.60
CA CYS A 29 26.22 4.43 -0.97
C CYS A 29 25.47 3.40 -1.81
N VAL A 30 26.12 2.80 -2.82
CA VAL A 30 25.50 1.80 -3.69
C VAL A 30 25.20 0.50 -2.93
N ALA A 31 26.06 0.10 -2.00
CA ALA A 31 25.80 -1.03 -1.11
C ALA A 31 24.54 -0.78 -0.27
N ALA A 32 24.43 0.37 0.39
CA ALA A 32 23.25 0.73 1.18
C ALA A 32 21.96 0.77 0.34
N LEU A 33 22.01 1.39 -0.85
CA LEU A 33 20.86 1.43 -1.77
C LEU A 33 20.47 0.03 -2.29
N SER A 34 21.44 -0.85 -2.49
CA SER A 34 21.18 -2.23 -2.93
C SER A 34 20.51 -3.03 -1.83
N GLU A 35 20.97 -2.89 -0.58
CA GLU A 35 20.34 -3.51 0.60
C GLU A 35 18.91 -3.00 0.80
N GLU A 36 18.68 -1.69 0.72
CA GLU A 36 17.34 -1.09 0.81
C GLU A 36 16.42 -1.58 -0.30
N ARG A 37 16.92 -1.67 -1.54
CA ARG A 37 16.18 -2.22 -2.67
C ARG A 37 15.78 -3.66 -2.38
N ASP A 38 16.73 -4.51 -1.97
CA ASP A 38 16.48 -5.93 -1.77
C ASP A 38 15.48 -6.15 -0.63
N ALA A 39 15.57 -5.36 0.46
CA ALA A 39 14.59 -5.36 1.54
C ALA A 39 13.19 -4.90 1.09
N ALA A 40 13.12 -3.87 0.24
CA ALA A 40 11.86 -3.39 -0.33
C ALA A 40 11.22 -4.45 -1.26
N TRP A 41 12.04 -5.13 -2.07
CA TRP A 41 11.60 -6.22 -2.94
C TRP A 41 11.08 -7.42 -2.14
N GLU A 42 11.77 -7.82 -1.08
CA GLU A 42 11.31 -8.90 -0.20
C GLU A 42 9.98 -8.52 0.46
N ARG A 43 9.85 -7.28 0.95
CA ARG A 43 8.60 -6.78 1.53
C ARG A 43 7.46 -6.78 0.52
N ALA A 44 7.71 -6.33 -0.71
CA ALA A 44 6.71 -6.32 -1.77
C ALA A 44 6.25 -7.76 -2.12
N ALA A 45 7.18 -8.71 -2.18
CA ALA A 45 6.86 -10.11 -2.40
C ALA A 45 5.97 -10.67 -1.26
N ARG A 46 6.34 -10.45 0.01
CA ARG A 46 5.53 -10.87 1.16
C ARG A 46 4.14 -10.25 1.17
N LEU A 47 4.04 -8.95 0.89
CA LEU A 47 2.75 -8.26 0.81
C LEU A 47 1.88 -8.77 -0.34
N THR A 48 2.49 -9.17 -1.46
CA THR A 48 1.74 -9.75 -2.60
C THR A 48 1.17 -11.12 -2.25
N VAL A 49 1.91 -11.95 -1.50
CA VAL A 49 1.40 -13.23 -1.00
C VAL A 49 0.25 -12.99 -0.01
N LEU A 50 0.45 -12.12 0.98
CA LEU A 50 -0.58 -11.80 1.96
C LEU A 50 -1.85 -11.24 1.30
N ALA A 51 -1.72 -10.38 0.29
CA ALA A 51 -2.87 -9.85 -0.44
C ALA A 51 -3.67 -10.96 -1.14
N ARG A 52 -2.98 -11.96 -1.73
CA ARG A 52 -3.65 -13.11 -2.35
C ARG A 52 -4.36 -13.99 -1.33
N GLU A 53 -3.71 -14.28 -0.21
CA GLU A 53 -4.34 -15.04 0.89
C GLU A 53 -5.60 -14.31 1.40
N MET A 54 -5.53 -12.99 1.57
CA MET A 54 -6.68 -12.18 1.96
C MET A 54 -7.79 -12.13 0.89
N GLU A 55 -7.44 -12.15 -0.40
CA GLU A 55 -8.40 -12.23 -1.50
C GLU A 55 -9.12 -13.58 -1.53
N GLU A 56 -8.40 -14.68 -1.27
CA GLU A 56 -8.96 -16.02 -1.14
C GLU A 56 -9.91 -16.11 0.06
N ASP A 57 -9.47 -15.68 1.25
CA ASP A 57 -10.29 -15.63 2.46
C ASP A 57 -11.55 -14.77 2.27
N LEU A 58 -11.42 -13.63 1.57
CA LEU A 58 -12.55 -12.77 1.24
C LEU A 58 -13.54 -13.48 0.30
N GLY A 59 -13.03 -14.19 -0.71
CA GLY A 59 -13.87 -14.98 -1.64
C GLY A 59 -14.68 -16.05 -0.90
N ASP A 60 -14.05 -16.79 0.01
CA ASP A 60 -14.73 -17.77 0.84
C ASP A 60 -15.81 -17.12 1.72
N LEU A 61 -15.53 -15.97 2.31
CA LEU A 61 -16.50 -15.22 3.11
C LEU A 61 -17.66 -14.70 2.27
N GLU A 62 -17.39 -14.19 1.06
CA GLU A 62 -18.41 -13.75 0.12
C GLU A 62 -19.31 -14.91 -0.31
N GLU A 63 -18.77 -16.11 -0.53
CA GLU A 63 -19.57 -17.31 -0.81
C GLU A 63 -20.49 -17.66 0.37
N VAL A 64 -19.95 -17.66 1.60
CA VAL A 64 -20.75 -17.88 2.81
C VAL A 64 -21.87 -16.85 2.91
N VAL A 65 -21.58 -15.56 2.70
CA VAL A 65 -22.56 -14.48 2.73
C VAL A 65 -23.60 -14.64 1.62
N ALA A 66 -23.22 -15.05 0.42
CA ALA A 66 -24.15 -15.28 -0.69
C ALA A 66 -25.12 -16.45 -0.40
N GLN A 67 -24.70 -17.44 0.39
CA GLN A 67 -25.54 -18.55 0.83
C GLN A 67 -26.49 -18.15 1.97
N LEU A 68 -26.23 -17.05 2.68
CA LEU A 68 -27.16 -16.53 3.67
C LEU A 68 -28.40 -15.99 2.96
N THR A 69 -29.54 -16.66 3.14
CA THR A 69 -30.84 -16.11 2.76
C THR A 69 -31.01 -14.75 3.44
N SER A 70 -31.57 -13.77 2.73
CA SER A 70 -31.95 -12.48 3.32
C SER A 70 -32.74 -12.73 4.59
N GLN A 71 -32.12 -12.49 5.74
CA GLN A 71 -32.72 -12.75 7.05
C GLN A 71 -33.71 -11.63 7.30
N ASP A 72 -34.95 -11.82 6.85
CA ASP A 72 -36.04 -10.86 6.98
C ASP A 72 -36.64 -10.83 8.40
N TYR A 73 -36.23 -11.78 9.25
CA TYR A 73 -36.73 -12.00 10.61
C TYR A 73 -38.26 -12.03 10.67
N GLU A 74 -38.96 -12.37 9.57
CA GLU A 74 -40.43 -12.35 9.52
C GLU A 74 -41.02 -13.27 10.58
N VAL A 75 -40.35 -14.41 10.83
CA VAL A 75 -40.73 -15.43 11.81
C VAL A 75 -40.70 -14.91 13.24
N LEU A 76 -39.97 -13.83 13.51
CA LEU A 76 -39.86 -13.20 14.84
C LEU A 76 -40.90 -12.09 15.08
N GLY A 77 -41.75 -11.78 14.09
CA GLY A 77 -42.85 -10.83 14.20
C GLY A 77 -42.54 -9.40 13.76
N GLU A 78 -43.57 -8.54 13.78
CA GLU A 78 -43.53 -7.17 13.23
C GLU A 78 -42.46 -6.28 13.88
N ARG A 79 -42.33 -6.32 15.20
CA ARG A 79 -41.35 -5.50 15.93
C ARG A 79 -39.90 -5.88 15.60
N ALA A 80 -39.63 -7.16 15.32
CA ALA A 80 -38.31 -7.61 14.89
C ALA A 80 -37.98 -7.07 13.49
N ARG A 81 -38.95 -7.08 12.57
CA ARG A 81 -38.82 -6.48 11.23
C ARG A 81 -38.55 -4.98 11.28
N GLU A 82 -39.23 -4.24 12.15
CA GLU A 82 -38.99 -2.80 12.31
C GLU A 82 -37.59 -2.49 12.83
N LEU A 83 -37.12 -3.24 13.85
CA LEU A 83 -35.77 -3.10 14.38
C LEU A 83 -34.70 -3.44 13.34
N PHE A 84 -34.92 -4.51 12.56
CA PHE A 84 -34.02 -4.88 11.47
C PHE A 84 -33.94 -3.79 10.40
N ARG A 85 -35.08 -3.25 9.97
CA ARG A 85 -35.13 -2.15 9.00
C ARG A 85 -34.39 -0.90 9.49
N LEU A 86 -34.59 -0.52 10.75
CA LEU A 86 -33.88 0.61 11.36
C LEU A 86 -32.36 0.36 11.42
N GLY A 87 -31.94 -0.88 11.70
CA GLY A 87 -30.54 -1.28 11.67
C GLY A 87 -29.91 -1.15 10.28
N GLU A 88 -30.62 -1.60 9.24
CA GLU A 88 -30.19 -1.46 7.84
C GLU A 88 -30.05 0.01 7.42
N GLU A 89 -31.00 0.86 7.81
CA GLU A 89 -30.97 2.30 7.55
C GLU A 89 -29.75 2.97 8.22
N GLU A 90 -29.49 2.67 9.50
CA GLU A 90 -28.33 3.21 10.21
C GLU A 90 -27.00 2.68 9.61
N ALA A 91 -26.94 1.39 9.27
CA ALA A 91 -25.75 0.81 8.67
C ALA A 91 -25.42 1.47 7.31
N ALA A 92 -26.44 1.76 6.49
CA ALA A 92 -26.27 2.51 5.25
C ALA A 92 -25.77 3.93 5.52
N ALA A 93 -26.34 4.64 6.50
CA ALA A 93 -25.91 5.98 6.88
C ALA A 93 -24.46 6.02 7.40
N VAL A 94 -24.03 5.02 8.17
CA VAL A 94 -22.64 4.88 8.64
C VAL A 94 -21.70 4.66 7.45
N ARG A 95 -22.03 3.75 6.53
CA ARG A 95 -21.19 3.47 5.34
C ARG A 95 -21.03 4.68 4.45
N GLU A 96 -22.10 5.44 4.20
CA GLU A 96 -22.02 6.66 3.41
C GLU A 96 -21.17 7.75 4.08
N ARG A 97 -21.33 7.94 5.40
CA ARG A 97 -20.46 8.85 6.16
C ARG A 97 -18.99 8.43 6.11
N ALA A 98 -18.70 7.14 6.28
CA ALA A 98 -17.34 6.62 6.21
C ALA A 98 -16.73 6.81 4.81
N ARG A 99 -17.49 6.57 3.74
CA ARG A 99 -17.06 6.84 2.36
C ARG A 99 -16.80 8.33 2.12
N GLY A 100 -17.65 9.21 2.65
CA GLY A 100 -17.44 10.66 2.62
C GLY A 100 -16.13 11.05 3.30
N ALA A 101 -15.94 10.64 4.55
CA ALA A 101 -14.71 10.91 5.30
C ALA A 101 -13.45 10.35 4.63
N ALA A 102 -13.52 9.14 4.07
CA ALA A 102 -12.40 8.57 3.33
C ALA A 102 -12.03 9.38 2.09
N ARG A 103 -13.02 9.89 1.34
CA ARG A 103 -12.78 10.78 0.19
C ARG A 103 -12.16 12.09 0.63
N GLU A 104 -12.66 12.70 1.70
CA GLU A 104 -12.10 13.93 2.26
C GLU A 104 -10.63 13.76 2.66
N LEU A 105 -10.29 12.66 3.35
CA LEU A 105 -8.91 12.34 3.71
C LEU A 105 -7.99 12.15 2.49
N VAL A 106 -8.50 11.53 1.43
CA VAL A 106 -7.74 11.36 0.18
C VAL A 106 -7.51 12.69 -0.52
N GLU A 107 -8.52 13.56 -0.59
CA GLU A 107 -8.38 14.89 -1.18
C GLU A 107 -7.44 15.79 -0.36
N GLU A 108 -7.50 15.73 0.96
CA GLU A 108 -6.56 16.43 1.84
C GLU A 108 -5.12 15.96 1.62
N ALA A 109 -4.90 14.65 1.56
CA ALA A 109 -3.59 14.07 1.30
C ALA A 109 -3.05 14.47 -0.09
N ARG A 110 -3.91 14.55 -1.10
CA ARG A 110 -3.55 15.02 -2.45
C ARG A 110 -3.16 16.49 -2.45
N ALA A 111 -3.99 17.36 -1.85
CA ALA A 111 -3.71 18.78 -1.75
C ALA A 111 -2.41 19.05 -0.99
N TYR A 112 -2.14 18.30 0.08
CA TYR A 112 -0.87 18.37 0.79
C TYR A 112 0.31 17.96 -0.10
N ALA A 113 0.22 16.84 -0.81
CA ALA A 113 1.27 16.37 -1.70
C ALA A 113 1.57 17.34 -2.85
N ASP A 114 0.53 17.96 -3.43
CA ASP A 114 0.68 18.96 -4.48
C ASP A 114 1.32 20.25 -3.94
N GLY A 115 0.92 20.71 -2.76
CA GLY A 115 1.56 21.86 -2.10
C GLY A 115 3.04 21.64 -1.78
N VAL A 116 3.42 20.42 -1.37
CA VAL A 116 4.84 20.05 -1.18
C VAL A 116 5.59 20.06 -2.51
N ARG A 117 4.96 19.64 -3.61
CA ARG A 117 5.58 19.64 -4.95
C ARG A 117 5.78 21.04 -5.51
N GLU A 118 4.82 21.93 -5.33
CA GLU A 118 4.92 23.33 -5.79
C GLU A 118 5.98 24.14 -5.04
N ALA A 119 6.29 23.75 -3.80
CA ALA A 119 7.29 24.40 -2.96
C ALA A 119 8.74 23.90 -3.18
N ALA A 120 8.95 22.87 -4.02
CA ALA A 120 10.24 22.26 -4.32
C ALA A 120 10.81 22.75 -5.66
#